data_AF-A0AAV9ZJN5-F1
#
_entry.id   AF-A0AAV9ZJN5-F1
#
_cell.length_a   1.000
_cell.length_b   1.000
_cell.length_c   1.000
_cell.angle_alpha   90.00
_cell.angle_beta   90.00
_cell.angle_gamma   90.00
#
_symmetry.space_group_name_H-M   'P 1'
#
loop_
_entity.id
_entity.type
_entity.pdbx_description
1 polymer ?
#
loop_
_entity_poly.entity_id
_entity_poly.type
_entity_poly.pdbx_seq_one_letter_code
_entity_poly.pdbx_strand_id
1 'polypeptide(L)'
;KGKEGGYAVRHGRHPVSDFGRPRKEATEPADPDRANLFEKAFPCLFPYGRGGLEADQPATIKFAEHIQWSLQYHDRRFRRHETYSFVVFGISQRRQALMSAKIQMRRKNFEKDARIMAMVTPEKLQQALSEYELFRVAAPPLRPLIDI
;
A
#
# COMPACT_ATOMS: atom_id res chain seq x y z
N LYS A 1 29.77 -25.42 32.32
CA LYS A 1 28.30 -25.20 32.36
C LYS A 1 28.03 -23.79 31.81
N GLY A 2 27.70 -23.66 30.52
CA GLY A 2 27.35 -22.36 29.93
C GLY A 2 25.89 -22.03 30.21
N LYS A 3 25.61 -20.87 30.80
CA LYS A 3 24.25 -20.31 30.93
C LYS A 3 24.00 -19.42 29.72
N GLU A 4 23.25 -19.91 28.75
CA GLU A 4 22.69 -19.06 27.70
C GLU A 4 21.71 -18.07 28.34
N GLY A 5 22.01 -16.78 28.23
CA GLY A 5 21.12 -15.71 28.69
C GLY A 5 19.84 -15.74 27.87
N GLY A 6 18.69 -15.76 28.54
CA GLY A 6 17.39 -15.82 27.89
C GLY A 6 17.20 -14.65 26.92
N TYR A 7 17.02 -14.96 25.64
CA TYR A 7 16.63 -13.98 24.63
C TYR A 7 15.33 -13.30 25.08
N ALA A 8 15.41 -12.02 25.45
CA ALA A 8 14.25 -11.23 25.82
C ALA A 8 13.45 -10.90 24.55
N VAL A 9 12.55 -11.80 24.16
CA VAL A 9 11.58 -11.58 23.09
C VAL A 9 10.64 -10.46 23.54
N ARG A 10 10.92 -9.22 23.12
CA ARG A 10 9.98 -8.11 23.28
C ARG A 10 8.93 -8.21 22.18
N HIS A 11 7.74 -8.69 22.52
CA HIS A 11 6.59 -8.60 21.63
C HIS A 11 6.25 -7.12 21.41
N GLY A 12 6.52 -6.62 20.20
CA GLY A 12 6.16 -5.26 19.82
C GLY A 12 4.65 -5.05 19.94
N ARG A 13 4.23 -4.02 20.67
CA ARG A 13 2.81 -3.62 20.82
C ARG A 13 2.20 -3.09 19.52
N HIS A 14 3.03 -2.73 18.55
CA HIS A 14 2.61 -2.25 17.25
C HIS A 14 3.25 -3.09 16.15
N PRO A 15 2.50 -3.43 15.08
CA PRO A 15 3.10 -3.99 13.88
C PRO A 15 4.21 -3.05 13.41
N VAL A 16 5.46 -3.49 13.45
CA VAL A 16 6.57 -2.73 12.87
C VAL A 16 6.35 -2.74 11.37
N SER A 17 6.20 -1.54 10.79
CA SER A 17 6.20 -1.42 9.33
C SER A 17 7.63 -1.64 8.87
N ASP A 18 7.89 -2.77 8.23
CA ASP A 18 9.14 -3.01 7.50
C ASP A 18 9.28 -2.11 6.25
N PHE A 19 8.29 -1.25 6.00
CA PHE A 19 8.20 -0.42 4.81
C PHE A 19 8.62 1.02 5.11
N GLY A 20 9.40 1.60 4.19
CA GLY A 20 10.04 2.90 4.37
C GLY A 20 9.09 4.09 4.30
N ARG A 21 7.83 3.90 3.85
CA ARG A 21 6.86 4.99 3.76
C ARG A 21 5.95 5.05 4.98
N PRO A 22 5.77 6.24 5.57
CA PRO A 22 4.75 6.44 6.59
C PRO A 22 3.35 6.18 6.00
N ARG A 23 2.43 5.73 6.85
CA ARG A 23 1.02 5.57 6.47
C ARG A 23 0.52 6.94 5.95
N LYS A 24 -0.32 6.95 4.91
CA LYS A 24 -0.91 8.18 4.31
C LYS A 24 -1.50 9.19 5.30
N GLU A 25 -1.82 8.76 6.52
CA GLU A 25 -2.40 9.55 7.61
C GLU A 25 -1.34 10.24 8.50
N ALA A 26 -0.07 9.82 8.43
CA ALA A 26 1.03 10.49 9.10
C ALA A 26 1.46 11.69 8.24
N THR A 27 1.04 12.87 8.67
CA THR A 27 1.37 14.17 8.07
C THR A 27 2.78 14.56 8.47
N GLU A 28 3.76 13.72 8.13
CA GLU A 28 5.16 14.06 8.29
C GLU A 28 5.64 14.68 6.97
N PRO A 29 6.25 15.87 6.97
CA PRO A 29 6.80 16.46 5.76
C PRO A 29 7.83 15.49 5.14
N ALA A 30 7.89 15.47 3.81
CA ALA A 30 8.87 14.69 3.06
C ALA A 30 10.28 15.18 3.47
N ASP A 31 11.03 14.31 4.15
CA ASP A 31 12.38 14.62 4.61
C ASP A 31 13.38 13.87 3.72
N PRO A 32 14.10 14.57 2.82
CA PRO A 32 15.05 13.94 1.91
C PRO A 32 16.26 13.33 2.63
N ASP A 33 16.49 13.67 3.90
CA ASP A 33 17.57 13.10 4.73
C ASP A 33 17.06 11.99 5.67
N ARG A 34 15.78 11.60 5.57
CA ARG A 34 15.23 10.46 6.31
C ARG A 34 15.93 9.18 5.90
N ALA A 35 16.51 8.50 6.87
CA ALA A 35 17.29 7.29 6.66
C ALA A 35 16.52 6.20 5.89
N ASN A 36 16.99 5.84 4.70
CA ASN A 36 16.47 4.74 3.92
C ASN A 36 17.25 3.44 4.16
N LEU A 37 16.54 2.29 4.18
CA LEU A 37 17.16 0.97 4.31
C LEU A 37 18.13 0.68 3.15
N PHE A 38 17.75 1.00 1.92
CA PHE A 38 18.53 0.66 0.72
C PHE A 38 19.81 1.50 0.60
N GLU A 39 19.75 2.77 1.00
CA GLU A 39 20.92 3.66 1.05
C GLU A 39 21.97 3.14 2.04
N LYS A 40 21.52 2.63 3.19
CA LYS A 40 22.40 2.09 4.23
C LYS A 40 22.88 0.66 3.93
N ALA A 41 22.03 -0.17 3.34
CA ALA A 41 22.36 -1.56 3.03
C ALA A 41 23.29 -1.71 1.82
N PHE A 42 23.23 -0.77 0.88
CA PHE A 42 24.02 -0.81 -0.36
C PHE A 42 24.79 0.50 -0.60
N PRO A 43 25.76 0.85 0.28
CA PRO A 43 26.53 2.09 0.13
C PRO A 43 27.32 2.14 -1.20
N CYS A 44 27.71 0.97 -1.74
CA CYS A 44 28.37 0.86 -3.04
C CYS A 44 27.46 1.22 -4.23
N LEU A 45 26.14 1.09 -4.06
CA LEU A 45 25.14 1.46 -5.06
C LEU A 45 24.63 2.90 -4.86
N PHE A 46 24.63 3.37 -3.61
CA PHE A 46 24.17 4.69 -3.20
C PHE A 46 25.30 5.45 -2.48
N PRO A 47 26.33 5.92 -3.20
CA PRO A 47 27.52 6.53 -2.59
C PRO A 47 27.22 7.82 -1.82
N TYR A 48 26.15 8.53 -2.19
CA TYR A 48 25.71 9.75 -1.52
C TYR A 48 24.68 9.50 -0.41
N GLY A 49 24.32 8.24 -0.15
CA GLY A 49 23.28 7.90 0.83
C GLY A 49 21.92 8.53 0.51
N ARG A 50 21.62 8.73 -0.77
CA ARG A 50 20.39 9.36 -1.27
C ARG A 50 19.84 8.58 -2.46
N GLY A 51 18.54 8.71 -2.70
CA GLY A 51 17.87 8.10 -3.86
C GLY A 51 17.53 6.63 -3.67
N GLY A 52 17.48 6.16 -2.42
CA GLY A 52 17.06 4.80 -2.08
C GLY A 52 15.62 4.50 -2.52
N LEU A 53 15.33 3.21 -2.68
CA LEU A 53 13.97 2.75 -2.92
C LEU A 53 13.07 3.20 -1.75
N GLU A 54 11.97 3.88 -2.08
CA GLU A 54 11.02 4.46 -1.10
C GLU A 54 11.52 5.67 -0.32
N ALA A 55 12.64 6.30 -0.73
CA ALA A 55 13.03 7.58 -0.18
C ALA A 55 11.93 8.64 -0.42
N ASP A 56 11.89 9.64 0.45
CA ASP A 56 11.01 10.79 0.31
C ASP A 56 11.46 11.60 -0.92
N GLN A 57 10.66 11.53 -1.99
CA GLN A 57 10.92 12.20 -3.27
C GLN A 57 9.76 13.14 -3.61
N PRO A 58 10.02 14.24 -4.33
CA PRO A 58 8.96 15.18 -4.72
C PRO A 58 7.90 14.52 -5.61
N ALA A 59 8.31 13.54 -6.43
CA ALA A 59 7.41 12.72 -7.23
C ALA A 59 7.21 11.35 -6.56
N THR A 60 5.94 10.94 -6.41
CA THR A 60 5.62 9.63 -5.84
C THR A 60 5.83 8.54 -6.89
N ILE A 61 6.95 7.82 -6.81
CA ILE A 61 7.22 6.65 -7.67
C ILE A 61 6.73 5.38 -6.97
N LYS A 62 6.11 4.47 -7.71
CA LYS A 62 5.72 3.15 -7.19
C LYS A 62 6.96 2.29 -6.95
N PHE A 63 6.93 1.43 -5.94
CA PHE A 63 8.06 0.55 -5.63
C PHE A 63 8.51 -0.27 -6.86
N ALA A 64 7.61 -0.99 -7.52
CA ALA A 64 7.94 -1.80 -8.69
C ALA A 64 8.53 -1.00 -9.87
N GLU A 65 8.06 0.23 -10.08
CA GLU A 65 8.55 1.12 -11.13
C GLU A 65 9.98 1.60 -10.83
N HIS A 66 10.24 1.96 -9.57
CA HIS A 66 11.58 2.33 -9.13
C HIS A 66 12.56 1.13 -9.24
N ILE A 67 12.10 -0.08 -8.96
CA ILE A 67 12.90 -1.31 -9.17
C ILE A 67 13.27 -1.44 -10.65
N GLN A 68 12.27 -1.36 -11.53
CA GLN A 68 12.48 -1.47 -12.97
C GLN A 68 13.50 -0.44 -13.47
N TRP A 69 13.34 0.82 -13.04
CA TRP A 69 14.29 1.88 -13.35
C TRP A 69 15.70 1.55 -12.85
N SER A 70 15.85 1.09 -11.60
CA SER A 70 17.16 0.76 -11.02
C SER A 70 17.85 -0.38 -11.78
N LEU A 71 17.10 -1.40 -12.20
CA LEU A 71 17.62 -2.53 -12.95
C LEU A 71 17.92 -2.18 -14.42
N GLN A 72 17.25 -1.18 -14.97
CA GLN A 72 17.48 -0.65 -16.33
C GLN A 72 18.49 0.51 -16.35
N TYR A 73 19.04 0.88 -15.19
CA TYR A 73 20.01 1.96 -15.08
C TYR A 73 21.21 1.75 -16.00
N HIS A 74 21.68 2.84 -16.61
CA HIS A 74 22.69 2.84 -17.67
C HIS A 74 23.96 2.06 -17.30
N ASP A 75 24.47 2.29 -16.09
CA ASP A 75 25.72 1.70 -15.59
C ASP A 75 25.59 0.20 -15.24
N ARG A 76 24.38 -0.36 -15.26
CA ARG A 76 24.07 -1.77 -14.90
C ARG A 76 24.55 -2.20 -13.50
N ARG A 77 25.09 -1.30 -12.66
CA ARG A 77 25.63 -1.58 -11.32
C ARG A 77 24.61 -2.30 -10.44
N PHE A 78 23.39 -1.79 -10.40
CA PHE A 78 22.27 -2.41 -9.68
C PHE A 78 21.96 -3.83 -10.15
N ARG A 79 22.01 -4.07 -11.47
CA ARG A 79 21.75 -5.40 -12.05
C ARG A 79 22.88 -6.39 -11.79
N ARG A 80 24.13 -5.92 -11.79
CA ARG A 80 25.33 -6.74 -11.57
C ARG A 80 25.62 -7.02 -10.10
N HIS A 81 25.04 -6.26 -9.18
CA HIS A 81 25.24 -6.46 -7.76
C HIS A 81 24.67 -7.80 -7.31
N GLU A 82 25.47 -8.57 -6.58
CA GLU A 82 25.21 -9.97 -6.24
C GLU A 82 23.87 -10.17 -5.53
N THR A 83 23.55 -9.31 -4.55
CA THR A 83 22.38 -9.50 -3.68
C THR A 83 21.24 -8.52 -3.94
N TYR A 84 21.46 -7.45 -4.71
CA TYR A 84 20.50 -6.34 -4.80
C TYR A 84 19.20 -6.78 -5.45
N SER A 85 19.31 -7.44 -6.62
CA SER A 85 18.15 -7.96 -7.35
C SER A 85 17.32 -8.90 -6.49
N PHE A 86 17.97 -9.82 -5.76
CA PHE A 86 17.27 -10.77 -4.89
C PHE A 86 16.52 -10.09 -3.74
N VAL A 87 17.14 -9.13 -3.05
CA VAL A 87 16.51 -8.39 -1.96
C VAL A 87 15.28 -7.63 -2.45
N VAL A 88 15.45 -6.92 -3.55
CA VAL A 88 14.42 -6.07 -4.14
C VAL A 88 13.21 -6.89 -4.64
N PHE A 89 13.46 -7.99 -5.35
CA PHE A 89 12.41 -8.90 -5.80
C PHE A 89 11.75 -9.64 -4.62
N GLY A 90 12.52 -10.05 -3.61
CA GLY A 90 11.99 -10.71 -2.41
C GLY A 90 11.03 -9.80 -1.63
N ILE A 91 11.36 -8.51 -1.49
CA ILE A 91 10.48 -7.51 -0.89
C ILE A 91 9.21 -7.33 -1.74
N SER A 92 9.37 -7.24 -3.07
CA SER A 92 8.22 -7.12 -3.99
C SER A 92 7.26 -8.31 -3.87
N GLN A 93 7.79 -9.53 -3.89
CA GLN A 93 7.00 -10.75 -3.76
C GLN A 93 6.30 -10.84 -2.40
N ARG A 94 7.00 -10.52 -1.31
CA ARG A 94 6.41 -10.48 0.04
C ARG A 94 5.24 -9.50 0.10
N ARG A 95 5.38 -8.31 -0.51
CA ARG A 95 4.30 -7.31 -0.56
C ARG A 95 3.09 -7.80 -1.33
N GLN A 96 3.31 -8.45 -2.48
CA GLN A 96 2.22 -9.03 -3.27
C GLN A 96 1.49 -10.13 -2.47
N ALA A 97 2.24 -11.03 -1.83
CA ALA A 97 1.66 -12.09 -1.00
C ALA A 97 0.84 -11.53 0.18
N LEU A 98 1.37 -10.53 0.89
CA LEU A 98 0.67 -9.86 2.00
C LEU A 98 -0.59 -9.11 1.53
N MET A 99 -0.53 -8.44 0.38
CA MET A 99 -1.68 -7.79 -0.24
C MET A 99 -2.76 -8.81 -0.59
N SER A 100 -2.39 -9.93 -1.21
CA SER A 100 -3.30 -11.03 -1.54
C SER A 100 -3.93 -11.64 -0.29
N ALA A 101 -3.13 -11.92 0.75
CA ALA A 101 -3.62 -12.43 2.02
C ALA A 101 -4.59 -11.44 2.69
N LYS A 102 -4.26 -10.15 2.72
CA LYS A 102 -5.15 -9.10 3.23
C LYS A 102 -6.47 -9.06 2.47
N ILE A 103 -6.44 -9.16 1.14
CA ILE A 103 -7.65 -9.20 0.31
C ILE A 103 -8.46 -10.47 0.62
N GLN A 104 -7.82 -11.63 0.73
CA GLN A 104 -8.48 -12.90 1.08
C GLN A 104 -9.11 -12.85 2.48
N MET A 105 -8.44 -12.29 3.47
CA MET A 105 -8.99 -12.09 4.82
C MET A 105 -10.16 -11.11 4.80
N ARG A 106 -10.09 -10.01 4.03
CA ARG A 106 -11.23 -9.09 3.84
C ARG A 106 -12.39 -9.77 3.10
N ARG A 107 -12.11 -10.66 2.15
CA ARG A 107 -13.11 -11.49 1.49
C ARG A 107 -13.83 -12.44 2.44
N LYS A 108 -13.37 -12.73 3.66
CA LYS A 108 -14.26 -13.42 4.64
C LYS A 108 -15.48 -12.58 5.04
N ASN A 109 -15.41 -11.25 4.91
CA ASN A 109 -16.61 -10.41 5.02
C ASN A 109 -17.56 -10.58 3.81
N PHE A 110 -17.10 -11.18 2.71
CA PHE A 110 -17.94 -11.53 1.57
C PHE A 110 -19.07 -12.48 1.96
N GLU A 111 -18.92 -13.37 2.94
CA GLU A 111 -20.05 -14.18 3.41
C GLU A 111 -21.14 -13.31 4.05
N LYS A 112 -20.76 -12.28 4.80
CA LYS A 112 -21.71 -11.30 5.35
C LYS A 112 -22.34 -10.48 4.24
N ASP A 113 -21.53 -9.98 3.30
CA ASP A 113 -22.00 -9.16 2.18
C ASP A 113 -22.87 -9.97 1.21
N ALA A 114 -22.51 -11.22 0.92
CA ALA A 114 -23.28 -12.15 0.09
C ALA A 114 -24.58 -12.55 0.78
N ARG A 115 -24.60 -12.71 2.11
CA ARG A 115 -25.83 -12.97 2.86
C ARG A 115 -26.75 -11.76 2.86
N ILE A 116 -26.21 -10.55 2.96
CA ILE A 116 -26.99 -9.31 2.79
C ILE A 116 -27.56 -9.25 1.38
N MET A 117 -26.76 -9.51 0.34
CA MET A 117 -27.20 -9.53 -1.05
C MET A 117 -28.26 -10.61 -1.31
N ALA A 118 -28.13 -11.79 -0.71
CA ALA A 118 -29.13 -12.85 -0.82
C ALA A 118 -30.43 -12.54 -0.05
N MET A 119 -30.37 -11.67 0.96
CA MET A 119 -31.53 -11.18 1.71
C MET A 119 -32.27 -10.04 1.00
N VAL A 120 -31.69 -9.47 -0.06
CA VAL A 120 -32.36 -8.50 -0.93
C VAL A 120 -33.31 -9.27 -1.84
N THR A 121 -34.58 -9.26 -1.48
CA THR A 121 -35.66 -9.85 -2.26
C THR A 121 -36.19 -8.82 -3.29
N PRO A 122 -36.79 -9.27 -4.41
CA PRO A 122 -37.26 -8.36 -5.45
C PRO A 122 -38.30 -7.35 -4.93
N GLU A 123 -39.07 -7.69 -3.90
CA GLU A 123 -40.05 -6.80 -3.29
C GLU A 123 -39.37 -5.62 -2.58
N LYS A 124 -38.24 -5.86 -1.90
CA LYS A 124 -37.45 -4.79 -1.26
C LYS A 124 -36.82 -3.85 -2.29
N LEU A 125 -36.44 -4.38 -3.46
CA LEU A 125 -35.92 -3.56 -4.56
C LEU A 125 -37.03 -2.71 -5.19
N GLN A 126 -38.23 -3.27 -5.36
CA GLN A 126 -39.39 -2.52 -5.85
C GLN A 126 -39.83 -1.43 -4.88
N GLN A 127 -39.80 -1.70 -3.58
CA GLN A 127 -40.09 -0.72 -2.54
C GLN A 127 -39.03 0.40 -2.50
N ALA A 128 -37.74 0.05 -2.63
CA ALA A 128 -36.68 1.07 -2.73
C ALA A 128 -36.83 1.92 -4.01
N LEU A 129 -37.28 1.32 -5.11
CA LEU A 129 -37.58 2.02 -6.36
C LEU A 129 -38.74 3.02 -6.21
N SER A 130 -39.84 2.61 -5.59
CA SER A 130 -40.99 3.49 -5.37
C SER A 130 -40.65 4.62 -4.40
N GLU A 131 -39.89 4.35 -3.34
CA GLU A 131 -39.35 5.36 -2.42
C GLU A 131 -38.42 6.34 -3.15
N TYR A 132 -37.57 5.86 -4.06
CA TYR A 132 -36.71 6.71 -4.89
C TYR A 132 -37.50 7.59 -5.86
N GLU A 133 -38.53 7.05 -6.52
CA GLU A 133 -39.41 7.82 -7.40
C GLU A 133 -40.20 8.88 -6.63
N LEU A 134 -40.68 8.55 -5.44
CA LEU A 134 -41.40 9.47 -4.56
C LEU A 134 -40.46 10.59 -4.05
N PHE A 135 -39.21 10.26 -3.73
CA PHE A 135 -38.20 11.24 -3.35
C PHE A 135 -37.71 12.08 -4.54
N ARG A 136 -37.64 11.51 -5.75
CA ARG A 136 -37.36 12.24 -7.00
C ARG A 136 -38.46 13.25 -7.33
N VAL A 137 -39.72 12.95 -6.99
CA VAL A 137 -40.86 13.87 -7.16
C VAL A 137 -40.91 14.92 -6.05
N ALA A 138 -40.49 14.59 -4.82
CA ALA A 138 -40.46 15.51 -3.68
C ALA A 138 -39.22 16.41 -3.63
N ALA A 139 -38.13 16.05 -4.31
CA ALA A 139 -36.95 16.90 -4.44
C ALA A 139 -37.29 18.11 -5.33
N PRO A 140 -36.98 19.36 -4.90
CA PRO A 140 -37.17 20.52 -5.75
C PRO A 140 -36.34 20.34 -7.03
N PRO A 141 -36.87 20.72 -8.20
CA PRO A 141 -36.17 20.50 -9.46
C PRO A 141 -34.81 21.20 -9.40
N LEU A 142 -33.74 20.43 -9.62
CA LEU A 142 -32.42 21.00 -9.92
C LEU A 142 -32.63 21.92 -11.12
N ARG A 143 -32.46 23.24 -10.89
CA ARG A 143 -32.56 24.26 -11.94
C ARG A 143 -31.67 23.81 -13.10
N PRO A 144 -32.19 23.77 -14.34
CA PRO A 144 -31.34 23.48 -15.48
C PRO A 144 -30.29 24.58 -15.56
N LEU A 145 -29.02 24.19 -15.48
CA LEU A 145 -27.89 25.07 -15.73
C LEU A 145 -27.88 25.33 -17.25
N ILE A 146 -28.60 26.37 -17.67
CA ILE A 146 -28.52 26.94 -19.01
C ILE A 146 -27.42 28.00 -18.98
N ASP A 147 -26.38 27.72 -19.78
CA ASP A 147 -25.46 28.58 -20.53
C ASP A 147 -25.11 29.98 -19.98
N ILE A 148 -23.83 30.13 -19.60
CA ILE A 148 -22.92 31.21 -20.03
C ILE A 148 -21.56 30.59 -20.35
#